data_AF-A0AAW2RHP6-F1
#
_entry.id   AF-A0AAW2RHP6-F1
#
_cell.length_a   1.000
_cell.length_b   1.000
_cell.length_c   1.000
_cell.angle_alpha   90.00
_cell.angle_beta   90.00
_cell.angle_gamma   90.00
#
_symmetry.space_group_name_H-M   'P 1'
#
loop_
_entity.id
_entity.type
_entity.pdbx_description
1 polymer ?
#
loop_
_entity_poly.entity_id
_entity_poly.type
_entity_poly.pdbx_seq_one_letter_code
_entity_poly.pdbx_strand_id
1 'polypeptide(L)' 'ALTRARVPIVKLKDPVTGISCDICVNNVLAVVNTKLLRDYARIDVRLRQLAFIINTGLNPEE' A
#
# COMPACT_ATOMS: atom_id res chain seq x y z
N ALA A 1 -0.37 -15.32 -11.07
CA ALA A 1 -1.60 -14.77 -10.45
C ALA A 1 -1.87 -15.51 -9.14
N LEU A 2 -2.14 -14.80 -8.04
CA LEU A 2 -2.55 -15.42 -6.77
C LEU A 2 -4.07 -15.63 -6.78
N THR A 3 -4.51 -16.77 -7.32
CA THR A 3 -5.94 -17.06 -7.58
C THR A 3 -6.77 -17.40 -6.33
N ARG A 4 -6.13 -17.57 -5.17
CA ARG A 4 -6.81 -17.91 -3.89
C ARG A 4 -6.99 -16.73 -2.93
N ALA A 5 -6.50 -15.54 -3.27
CA ALA A 5 -6.66 -14.35 -2.42
C ALA A 5 -8.08 -13.76 -2.58
N ARG A 6 -8.61 -13.17 -1.50
CA ARG A 6 -9.92 -12.47 -1.50
C ARG A 6 -10.02 -11.41 -2.60
N VAL A 7 -8.89 -10.81 -2.97
CA VAL A 7 -8.74 -9.95 -4.14
C VAL A 7 -7.63 -10.55 -5.00
N PRO A 8 -7.90 -10.96 -6.25
CA PRO A 8 -6.85 -11.46 -7.15
C PRO A 8 -5.81 -10.38 -7.44
N ILE A 9 -4.53 -10.75 -7.33
CA ILE A 9 -3.39 -9.86 -7.58
C ILE A 9 -2.48 -10.47 -8.65
N VAL A 10 -2.08 -9.62 -9.61
CA VAL A 10 -1.03 -9.86 -10.59
C VAL A 10 0.18 -9.06 -10.17
N LYS A 11 1.26 -9.75 -9.78
CA LYS A 11 2.55 -9.13 -9.47
C LYS A 11 3.36 -9.01 -10.75
N LEU A 12 3.96 -7.86 -10.99
CA LEU A 12 4.85 -7.60 -12.12
C LEU A 12 6.09 -6.82 -11.66
N LYS A 13 7.14 -6.87 -12.47
CA LYS A 13 8.34 -6.05 -12.29
C LYS A 13 8.61 -5.35 -13.61
N ASP A 14 8.61 -4.02 -13.60
CA ASP A 14 8.95 -3.25 -14.78
C ASP A 14 10.43 -3.49 -15.14
N PRO A 15 10.75 -4.02 -16.34
CA PRO A 15 12.11 -4.35 -16.70
C PRO A 15 13.00 -3.12 -16.89
N VAL A 16 12.42 -1.94 -17.13
CA VAL A 16 13.20 -0.70 -17.38
C VAL A 16 13.58 -0.03 -16.07
N THR A 17 12.61 0.21 -15.18
CA THR A 17 12.86 0.89 -13.90
C THR A 17 13.22 -0.07 -12.76
N GLY A 18 12.96 -1.37 -12.93
CA GLY A 18 13.11 -2.39 -11.88
C GLY A 18 12.03 -2.35 -10.80
N ILE A 19 11.01 -1.50 -10.94
CA ILE A 19 9.95 -1.32 -9.95
C ILE A 19 9.02 -2.53 -9.94
N SER A 20 8.80 -3.10 -8.75
CA SER A 20 7.79 -4.13 -8.52
C SER A 20 6.42 -3.49 -8.30
N CYS A 21 5.41 -3.97 -9.02
CA CYS A 21 4.04 -3.47 -8.95
C CYS A 21 3.03 -4.61 -8.76
N ASP A 22 1.99 -4.33 -8.00
CA ASP A 22 0.84 -5.23 -7.80
C ASP A 22 -0.40 -4.65 -8.50
N ILE A 23 -1.00 -5.40 -9.43
CA ILE A 23 -2.25 -5.04 -10.12
C ILE A 23 -3.38 -5.88 -9.55
N CYS A 24 -4.43 -5.22 -9.09
CA CYS A 24 -5.69 -5.86 -8.69
C CYS A 24 -6.87 -5.24 -9.45
N VAL A 25 -7.91 -6.04 -9.66
CA VAL A 25 -9.13 -5.60 -10.37
C VAL A 25 -10.28 -5.47 -9.38
N ASN A 26 -11.08 -4.41 -9.52
CA ASN A 26 -12.28 -4.13 -8.72
C ASN A 26 -12.07 -3.96 -7.20
N ASN A 27 -10.86 -3.65 -6.76
CA ASN A 27 -10.60 -3.31 -5.35
C ASN A 27 -10.86 -1.82 -5.06
N VAL A 28 -12.12 -1.39 -5.19
CA VAL A 28 -12.52 0.02 -4.96
C VAL A 28 -12.25 0.46 -3.51
N LEU A 29 -12.36 -0.47 -2.55
CA LEU A 29 -12.05 -0.22 -1.15
C LEU A 29 -10.60 0.22 -0.95
N ALA A 30 -9.64 -0.38 -1.67
CA ALA A 30 -8.24 0.06 -1.60
C ALA A 30 -8.09 1.52 -2.05
N VAL A 31 -8.77 1.92 -3.13
CA VAL A 31 -8.73 3.31 -3.64
C VAL A 31 -9.27 4.29 -2.60
N VAL A 32 -10.44 3.99 -2.01
CA VAL A 32 -11.08 4.85 -1.01
C VAL A 32 -10.23 4.93 0.26
N ASN A 33 -9.72 3.81 0.75
CA ASN A 33 -8.89 3.77 1.96
C ASN A 33 -7.59 4.55 1.77
N THR A 34 -6.91 4.42 0.62
CA THR A 34 -5.70 5.21 0.33
C THR A 34 -6.01 6.70 0.25
N LYS A 35 -7.17 7.09 -0.30
CA LYS A 35 -7.61 8.50 -0.29
C LYS A 35 -7.84 9.01 1.14
N LEU A 36 -8.56 8.26 1.97
CA LEU A 36 -8.81 8.63 3.36
C LEU A 36 -7.51 8.79 4.16
N LEU A 37 -6.57 7.84 4.03
CA LEU A 37 -5.26 7.94 4.67
C LEU A 37 -4.49 9.19 4.23
N ARG A 38 -4.53 9.51 2.92
CA ARG A 38 -3.92 10.73 2.38
C ARG A 38 -4.54 11.99 2.98
N ASP A 39 -5.86 12.03 3.08
CA ASP A 39 -6.58 13.19 3.60
C ASP A 39 -6.31 13.37 5.10
N TYR A 40 -6.30 12.29 5.89
CA TYR A 40 -5.89 12.35 7.30
C TYR A 40 -4.43 12.83 7.46
N ALA A 41 -3.52 12.39 6.59
CA ALA A 41 -2.12 12.80 6.60
C ALA A 41 -1.88 14.22 6.07
N ARG A 42 -2.93 14.90 5.57
CA ARG A 42 -2.93 16.33 5.24
C ARG A 42 -3.52 17.17 6.36
N ILE A 43 -4.48 16.63 7.10
CA ILE A 43 -5.08 17.27 8.26
C ILE A 43 -4.05 17.38 9.40
N ASP A 44 -3.28 16.32 9.66
CA ASP A 44 -2.27 16.32 10.73
C ASP A 44 -0.93 15.73 10.25
N VAL A 45 0.13 16.53 10.33
CA VAL A 45 1.49 16.14 9.92
C VAL A 45 2.07 15.01 10.79
N ARG A 46 1.65 14.92 12.06
CA ARG A 46 2.12 13.89 13.01
C ARG A 46 1.68 12.49 12.59
N LEU A 47 0.58 12.37 11.85
CA LEU A 47 0.10 11.08 11.36
C LEU A 47 1.16 10.35 10.51
N ARG A 48 1.91 11.09 9.67
CA ARG A 48 2.97 10.48 8.84
C ARG A 48 4.13 9.98 9.68
N GLN A 49 4.52 10.75 10.68
CA GLN A 49 5.61 10.39 11.60
C GLN A 49 5.21 9.14 12.40
N LEU A 50 4.00 9.14 12.96
CA LEU A 50 3.49 8.01 13.71
C LEU A 50 3.35 6.76 12.84
N ALA A 51 2.81 6.89 11.62
CA ALA A 51 2.69 5.77 10.68
C ALA A 51 4.05 5.16 10.36
N PHE A 52 5.10 5.98 10.17
CA PHE A 52 6.45 5.49 9.94
C PHE A 52 7.02 4.77 11.16
N ILE A 53 6.90 5.37 12.36
CA ILE A 53 7.37 4.77 13.61
C ILE A 53 6.68 3.42 13.87
N ILE A 54 5.36 3.36 13.69
CA ILE A 54 4.59 2.13 13.88
C ILE A 54 4.97 1.09 12.82
N ASN A 55 5.06 1.46 11.55
CA ASN A 55 5.37 0.50 10.48
C ASN A 55 6.77 -0.12 10.65
N THR A 56 7.79 0.70 10.90
CA THR A 56 9.16 0.23 11.13
C THR A 56 9.30 -0.47 12.49
N GLY A 57 8.59 0.00 13.52
CA GLY A 57 8.64 -0.60 14.86
C GLY A 57 7.94 -1.96 14.96
N LEU A 58 6.95 -2.24 14.10
CA LEU A 58 6.24 -3.52 14.08
C LEU A 58 6.91 -4.59 13.20
N ASN A 59 7.74 -4.19 12.24
CA ASN A 59 8.50 -5.10 11.37
C ASN A 59 9.97 -4.68 11.33
N PRO A 60 10.76 -4.96 12.37
CA PRO A 60 12.16 -4.52 12.47
C PRO A 60 13.10 -5.21 11.46
N GLU A 61 12.62 -6.20 10.69
CA GLU A 61 13.43 -7.03 9.78
C GLU A 61 13.08 -6.86 8.29
N GLU A 62 12.26 -5.85 7.93
CA GLU A 62 12.10 -5.37 6.54
C GLU A 62 12.94 -4.11 6.25
#